data_AF-A0A550HM15-F1
#
_entry.id   AF-A0A550HM15-F1
#
_cell.length_a   1.000
_cell.length_b   1.000
_cell.length_c   1.000
_cell.angle_alpha   90.00
_cell.angle_beta   90.00
_cell.angle_gamma   90.00
#
_symmetry.space_group_name_H-M   'P 1'
#
loop_
_entity.id
_entity.type
_entity.pdbx_description
1 polymer ?
#
loop_
_entity_poly.entity_id
_entity_poly.type
_entity_poly.pdbx_seq_one_letter_code
_entity_poly.pdbx_strand_id
1 'polypeptide(L)' 'MENKLKEKLARGDVALGTFMFTYSPTVMEILGHSGFDFVIIDTEHGPT' A
#
# COMPACT_ATOMS: atom_id res chain seq x y z
N MET A 1 8.11 -11.65 -12.49
CA MET A 1 7.57 -11.49 -11.13
C MET A 1 6.13 -11.07 -11.26
N GLU A 2 5.25 -11.68 -10.48
CA GLU A 2 3.79 -11.55 -10.58
C GLU A 2 3.28 -10.37 -9.72
N ASN A 3 2.26 -9.62 -10.18
CA ASN A 3 1.72 -8.45 -9.46
C ASN A 3 0.37 -8.81 -8.84
N LYS A 4 0.46 -9.28 -7.59
CA LYS A 4 -0.68 -9.78 -6.81
C LYS A 4 -1.85 -8.77 -6.72
N LEU A 5 -1.56 -7.47 -6.60
CA LEU A 5 -2.59 -6.43 -6.55
C LEU A 5 -3.33 -6.36 -7.90
N LYS A 6 -2.59 -6.34 -9.01
CA LYS A 6 -3.18 -6.29 -10.36
C LYS A 6 -4.04 -7.51 -10.66
N GLU A 7 -3.60 -8.71 -10.29
CA GLU A 7 -4.43 -9.92 -10.44
C GLU A 7 -5.70 -9.87 -9.58
N LYS A 8 -5.59 -9.42 -8.32
CA LYS A 8 -6.73 -9.29 -7.42
C LYS A 8 -7.79 -8.35 -7.99
N LEU A 9 -7.35 -7.19 -8.48
CA LEU A 9 -8.23 -6.24 -9.17
C LEU A 9 -8.83 -6.82 -10.45
N ALA A 10 -8.06 -7.57 -11.25
CA ALA A 10 -8.55 -8.19 -12.49
C ALA A 10 -9.63 -9.25 -12.24
N ARG A 11 -9.63 -9.90 -11.07
CA ARG A 11 -10.69 -10.83 -10.64
C ARG A 11 -11.95 -10.13 -10.12
N GLY A 12 -11.90 -8.82 -9.93
CA GLY A 12 -12.99 -8.05 -9.30
C GLY A 12 -13.06 -8.21 -7.78
N ASP A 13 -12.01 -8.74 -7.15
CA ASP A 13 -11.92 -8.87 -5.70
C ASP A 13 -11.72 -7.50 -5.02
N VAL A 14 -12.18 -7.35 -3.78
CA VAL A 14 -11.93 -6.14 -2.98
C VAL A 14 -10.47 -6.11 -2.52
N ALA A 15 -9.73 -5.08 -2.94
CA ALA A 15 -8.41 -4.76 -2.41
C ALA A 15 -8.52 -3.69 -1.32
N LEU A 16 -8.19 -4.03 -0.07
CA LEU A 16 -8.18 -3.10 1.06
C LEU A 16 -6.76 -2.57 1.27
N GLY A 17 -6.61 -1.25 1.24
CA GLY A 17 -5.32 -0.58 1.43
C GLY A 17 -5.42 0.71 2.22
N THR A 18 -4.27 1.32 2.48
CA THR A 18 -4.15 2.59 3.21
C THR A 18 -3.16 3.54 2.54
N PHE A 19 -3.18 4.80 2.93
CA PHE A 19 -2.19 5.81 2.54
C PHE A 19 -1.05 5.91 3.57
N MET A 20 0.15 6.19 3.09
CA MET A 20 1.32 6.57 3.87
C MET A 20 1.59 8.06 3.72
N PHE A 21 1.46 8.82 4.82
CA PHE A 21 1.68 10.28 4.81
C PHE A 21 2.93 10.74 5.59
N THR A 22 3.69 9.82 6.19
CA THR A 22 4.79 10.20 7.11
C THR A 22 6.19 10.05 6.49
N TYR A 23 6.30 9.37 5.34
CA TYR A 23 7.56 8.88 4.75
C TYR A 23 8.47 8.08 5.70
N SER A 24 7.96 7.64 6.86
CA SER A 24 8.76 6.88 7.80
C SER A 24 8.95 5.43 7.31
N PRO A 25 10.19 4.97 7.10
CA PRO A 25 10.45 3.58 6.74
C PRO A 25 9.96 2.60 7.82
N THR A 26 10.05 2.98 9.10
CA THR A 26 9.55 2.18 10.22
C THR A 26 8.03 2.00 10.16
N VAL A 27 7.28 3.07 9.85
CA VAL A 27 5.83 2.94 9.68
C VAL A 27 5.50 2.09 8.45
N MET A 28 6.27 2.21 7.36
CA MET A 28 6.08 1.39 6.16
C MET A 28 6.30 -0.10 6.44
N GLU A 29 7.31 -0.44 7.24
CA GLU A 29 7.57 -1.81 7.66
C GLU A 29 6.40 -2.38 8.48
N ILE A 30 5.89 -1.61 9.46
CA ILE A 30 4.70 -1.98 10.23
C ILE A 30 3.51 -2.22 9.30
N LEU A 31 3.22 -1.30 8.37
CA LEU A 31 2.12 -1.44 7.42
C LEU A 31 2.29 -2.67 6.51
N GLY A 32 3.52 -3.03 6.14
CA GLY A 32 3.83 -4.24 5.39
C GLY A 32 3.44 -5.53 6.12
N HIS A 33 3.38 -5.50 7.45
CA HIS A 33 2.94 -6.61 8.29
C HIS A 33 1.46 -6.53 8.74
N SER A 34 0.78 -5.42 8.49
CA SER A 34 -0.59 -5.17 8.97
C SER A 34 -1.70 -5.90 8.18
N GLY A 35 -1.36 -6.62 7.10
CA GLY A 35 -2.33 -7.42 6.33
C GLY A 35 -3.12 -6.65 5.27
N PHE A 36 -2.70 -5.43 4.92
CA PHE A 36 -3.26 -4.69 3.78
C PHE A 36 -2.84 -5.33 2.45
N ASP A 37 -3.71 -5.23 1.45
CA ASP A 37 -3.41 -5.67 0.08
C ASP A 37 -2.42 -4.74 -0.62
N PHE A 38 -2.43 -3.45 -0.25
CA PHE A 38 -1.53 -2.44 -0.77
C PHE A 38 -1.40 -1.23 0.17
N VAL A 39 -0.35 -0.44 -0.05
CA VAL A 39 -0.15 0.87 0.57
C VAL A 39 0.14 1.88 -0.55
N ILE A 40 -0.51 3.04 -0.50
CA ILE A 40 -0.19 4.16 -1.39
C ILE A 40 0.92 4.97 -0.72
N ILE A 41 2.07 5.03 -1.37
CA ILE A 41 3.16 5.94 -1.01
C ILE A 41 2.81 7.30 -1.61
N ASP A 42 2.26 8.19 -0.80
CA ASP A 42 1.87 9.52 -1.24
C ASP A 42 3.12 10.40 -1.34
N THR A 43 3.58 10.63 -2.57
CA THR A 43 4.72 11.49 -2.88
C THR A 43 4.30 12.92 -3.26
N GLU A 44 3.01 13.25 -3.18
CA GLU A 44 2.46 14.54 -3.61
C GLU A 44 2.12 15.43 -2.39
N HIS A 45 1.48 14.86 -1.37
CA HIS A 45 1.01 15.60 -0.20
C HIS A 45 1.75 15.24 1.09
N GLY A 46 2.61 14.23 1.07
CA GLY A 46 3.48 13.93 2.21
C GLY A 46 4.47 15.08 2.49
N PRO A 47 5.02 15.17 3.71
CA PRO A 47 5.91 16.26 4.15
C PRO A 47 7.19 16.36 3.31
N THR A 48 7.52 17.56 2.85
CA THR A 48 8.75 17.84 2.07
C THR A 48 10.02 17.59 2.87
#